data_AF-M4VQL9-F1
#
_entry.id   AF-M4VQL9-F1
#
_cell.length_a   1.000
_cell.length_b   1.000
_cell.length_c   1.000
_cell.angle_alpha   90.00
_cell.angle_beta   90.00
_cell.angle_gamma   90.00
#
_symmetry.space_group_name_H-M   'P 1'
#
loop_
_entity.id
_entity.type
_entity.pdbx_description
1 polymer ?
#
loop_
_entity_poly.entity_id
_entity_poly.type
_entity_poly.pdbx_seq_one_letter_code
_entity_poly.pdbx_strand_id
1 'polypeptide(L)' 'EAENFTIFIKNSIRFPLFNFEKGNLLPNLTAADIKTCRFHPDKSPFCPILRVGDVVKFAGQDFAKLASTGGVLGIKIGWV' A
#
# COMPACT_ATOMS: atom_id res chain seq x y z
N GLU A 1 -13.83 13.16 -3.16
CA GLU A 1 -14.21 11.81 -3.65
C GLU A 1 -13.00 10.88 -3.80
N ALA A 2 -12.01 11.24 -4.64
CA ALA A 2 -10.81 10.43 -4.87
C ALA A 2 -9.98 10.09 -3.61
N GLU A 3 -10.09 10.89 -2.53
CA GLU A 3 -9.49 10.61 -1.23
C GLU A 3 -9.87 9.24 -0.66
N ASN A 4 -11.08 8.76 -0.94
CA ASN A 4 -11.61 7.50 -0.45
C ASN A 4 -11.34 6.31 -1.38
N PHE A 5 -10.69 6.55 -2.52
CA PHE A 5 -10.28 5.46 -3.39
C PHE A 5 -9.21 4.60 -2.73
N THR A 6 -9.12 3.36 -3.20
CA THR A 6 -8.18 2.38 -2.69
C THR A 6 -7.27 1.88 -3.80
N ILE A 7 -5.99 1.75 -3.49
CA ILE A 7 -4.96 1.25 -4.38
C ILE A 7 -4.56 -0.14 -3.88
N PHE A 8 -4.73 -1.15 -4.72
CA PHE A 8 -4.19 -2.48 -4.46
C PHE A 8 -2.80 -2.60 -5.08
N ILE A 9 -1.78 -2.85 -4.25
CA ILE A 9 -0.40 -2.99 -4.72
C ILE A 9 0.01 -4.46 -4.65
N LYS A 10 0.16 -5.10 -5.82
CA LYS A 10 0.75 -6.43 -5.96
C LYS A 10 2.23 -6.30 -6.29
N ASN A 11 3.10 -6.69 -5.37
CA ASN A 11 4.55 -6.65 -5.54
C ASN A 11 5.16 -8.03 -5.30
N SER A 12 6.10 -8.40 -6.16
CA SER A 12 6.89 -9.63 -6.04
C SER A 12 8.37 -9.29 -6.18
N ILE A 13 9.21 -9.96 -5.41
CA ILE A 13 10.65 -9.83 -5.45
C ILE A 13 11.33 -11.18 -5.63
N ARG A 14 12.53 -11.13 -6.20
CA ARG A 14 13.43 -12.27 -6.29
C ARG A 14 14.82 -11.84 -5.87
N PHE A 15 15.47 -12.63 -5.01
CA PHE A 15 16.89 -12.53 -4.70
C PHE A 15 17.61 -13.69 -5.40
N PRO A 16 18.18 -13.49 -6.61
CA PRO A 16 18.66 -14.58 -7.45
C PRO A 16 19.81 -15.38 -6.83
N LEU A 17 20.71 -14.70 -6.11
CA LEU A 17 21.85 -15.34 -5.44
C LEU A 17 21.42 -16.42 -4.44
N PHE A 18 20.25 -16.25 -3.81
CA PHE A 18 19.71 -17.18 -2.82
C PHE A 18 18.62 -18.09 -3.38
N ASN A 19 18.32 -17.99 -4.69
CA ASN A 19 17.16 -18.61 -5.32
C ASN A 19 15.85 -18.41 -4.51
N PHE A 20 15.66 -17.19 -3.98
CA PHE A 20 14.53 -16.86 -3.13
C PHE A 20 13.56 -15.92 -3.85
N GLU A 21 12.27 -16.16 -3.68
CA GLU A 21 11.21 -15.29 -4.17
C GLU A 21 10.14 -15.07 -3.10
N LYS A 22 9.53 -13.89 -3.09
CA LYS A 22 8.46 -13.56 -2.14
C LYS A 22 7.53 -12.49 -2.71
N GLY A 23 6.24 -12.68 -2.48
CA GLY A 23 5.21 -11.66 -2.73
C GLY A 23 4.84 -10.91 -1.46
N ASN A 24 4.31 -9.70 -1.60
CA ASN A 24 3.80 -8.92 -0.47
C ASN A 24 2.44 -9.43 0.05
N LEU A 25 1.83 -10.36 -0.67
CA LEU A 25 0.63 -11.08 -0.26
C LEU A 25 1.04 -12.24 0.67
N LEU A 26 0.55 -12.24 1.90
CA LEU A 26 0.79 -13.36 2.80
C LEU A 26 0.10 -14.62 2.28
N PRO A 27 0.68 -15.82 2.45
CA PRO A 27 0.09 -17.07 1.94
C PRO A 27 -1.30 -17.39 2.51
N ASN A 28 -1.63 -16.86 3.68
CA ASN A 28 -2.88 -17.11 4.40
C ASN A 28 -3.98 -16.05 4.14
N LEU A 29 -3.73 -15.06 3.26
CA LEU A 29 -4.70 -14.01 2.96
C LEU A 29 -5.84 -14.57 2.10
N THR A 30 -7.07 -14.45 2.59
CA THR A 30 -8.26 -14.91 1.84
C THR A 30 -8.81 -13.81 0.93
N ALA A 31 -9.63 -14.19 -0.04
CA ALA A 31 -10.34 -13.22 -0.89
C ALA A 31 -11.29 -12.31 -0.07
N ALA A 32 -11.79 -12.79 1.08
CA ALA A 32 -12.60 -11.99 1.99
C ALA A 32 -11.74 -10.92 2.68
N ASP A 33 -10.55 -11.31 3.15
CA ASP A 33 -9.59 -10.38 3.77
C ASP A 33 -9.15 -9.29 2.80
N ILE A 34 -8.89 -9.63 1.54
CA ILE A 34 -8.54 -8.65 0.51
C ILE A 34 -9.67 -7.64 0.29
N LYS A 35 -10.95 -8.01 0.39
CA LYS A 35 -12.03 -7.03 0.16
C LYS A 35 -12.13 -6.00 1.29
N THR A 36 -11.87 -6.42 2.52
CA THR A 36 -12.16 -5.62 3.72
C THR A 36 -10.93 -4.98 4.34
N CYS A 37 -9.74 -5.57 4.20
CA CYS A 37 -8.54 -5.06 4.86
C CYS A 37 -8.15 -3.69 4.29
N ARG A 38 -7.59 -2.84 5.15
CA ARG A 38 -6.94 -1.59 4.75
C ARG A 38 -5.59 -1.51 5.46
N PHE A 39 -4.59 -1.01 4.74
CA PHE A 39 -3.26 -0.80 5.29
C PHE A 39 -3.34 0.19 6.45
N HIS A 40 -2.73 -0.19 7.58
CA HIS A 40 -2.47 0.70 8.69
C HIS A 40 -1.14 0.29 9.31
N PRO A 41 -0.22 1.22 9.60
CA PRO A 41 1.13 0.89 10.08
C PRO A 41 1.13 -0.01 11.31
N ASP A 42 0.26 0.27 12.29
CA ASP A 42 0.21 -0.54 13.53
C ASP A 42 -0.80 -1.71 13.48
N LYS A 43 -2.00 -1.48 12.93
CA LYS A 43 -3.12 -2.44 13.03
C LYS A 43 -3.11 -3.50 11.93
N SER A 44 -2.62 -3.17 10.75
CA SER A 44 -2.70 -4.04 9.56
C SER A 44 -1.54 -3.75 8.60
N PRO A 45 -0.27 -3.90 9.05
CA PRO A 45 0.91 -3.53 8.27
C PRO A 45 1.10 -4.36 7.00
N PHE A 46 0.49 -5.54 6.92
CA PHE A 46 0.62 -6.46 5.78
C PHE A 46 -0.56 -6.41 4.81
N CYS A 47 -1.56 -5.55 5.03
CA CYS A 47 -2.64 -5.39 4.05
C CYS A 47 -2.13 -4.61 2.82
N PRO A 48 -2.25 -5.15 1.60
CA PRO A 48 -1.74 -4.54 0.37
C PRO A 48 -2.67 -3.47 -0.24
N ILE A 49 -3.72 -3.06 0.47
CA ILE A 49 -4.74 -2.12 0.00
C ILE A 49 -4.65 -0.82 0.78
N LEU A 50 -4.25 0.24 0.10
CA LEU A 50 -4.00 1.55 0.68
C LEU A 50 -5.10 2.51 0.27
N ARG A 51 -5.66 3.27 1.21
CA ARG A 51 -6.57 4.38 0.91
C ARG A 51 -5.74 5.59 0.46
N VAL A 52 -6.15 6.27 -0.60
CA VAL A 52 -5.41 7.41 -1.17
C VAL A 52 -5.20 8.52 -0.13
N GLY A 53 -6.24 8.89 0.62
CA GLY A 53 -6.14 9.89 1.69
C GLY A 53 -5.14 9.50 2.77
N ASP A 54 -5.07 8.22 3.13
CA ASP A 54 -4.13 7.74 4.15
C ASP A 54 -2.69 7.81 3.63
N VAL A 55 -2.43 7.47 2.36
CA VAL A 55 -1.11 7.61 1.72
C VAL A 55 -0.64 9.07 1.75
N VAL A 56 -1.52 10.02 1.38
CA VAL A 56 -1.22 11.45 1.42
C VAL A 56 -0.91 11.89 2.85
N LYS A 57 -1.73 11.46 3.81
CA LYS A 57 -1.55 11.78 5.23
C LYS A 57 -0.24 11.21 5.79
N PHE A 58 0.14 9.98 5.45
CA PHE A 58 1.40 9.37 5.87
C PHE A 58 2.62 10.07 5.27
N ALA A 59 2.48 10.73 4.12
CA ALA A 59 3.47 11.62 3.55
C ALA A 59 3.49 13.03 4.18
N GLY A 60 2.67 13.27 5.22
CA GLY A 60 2.59 14.55 5.93
C GLY A 60 1.92 15.66 5.10
N GLN A 61 1.11 15.30 4.10
CA GLN A 61 0.43 16.24 3.22
C GLN A 61 -1.07 16.29 3.50
N ASP A 62 -1.71 17.37 3.04
CA ASP A 62 -3.16 17.52 3.03
C ASP A 62 -3.74 17.14 1.66
N PHE A 63 -4.78 16.31 1.64
CA PHE A 63 -5.36 15.80 0.39
C PHE A 63 -5.99 16.93 -0.44
N ALA A 64 -6.77 17.82 0.17
CA ALA A 64 -7.47 18.87 -0.56
C ALA A 64 -6.49 19.85 -1.22
N LYS A 65 -5.41 20.20 -0.51
CA LYS A 65 -4.34 21.07 -1.03
C LYS A 65 -3.54 20.42 -2.16
N LEU A 66 -3.21 19.13 -2.04
CA LEU A 66 -2.51 18.41 -3.10
C LEU A 66 -3.41 18.22 -4.33
N ALA A 67 -4.68 17.88 -4.12
CA ALA A 67 -5.63 17.64 -5.20
C ALA A 67 -6.01 18.91 -5.98
N SER A 68 -5.92 20.10 -5.37
CA SER A 68 -6.26 21.36 -6.04
C SER A 68 -5.24 21.78 -7.11
N THR A 69 -3.97 21.37 -6.95
CA THR A 69 -2.87 21.72 -7.87
C THR A 69 -2.28 20.51 -8.59
N GLY A 70 -2.62 19.30 -8.14
CA GLY A 70 -1.96 18.07 -8.57
C GLY A 70 -0.63 17.85 -7.85
N GLY A 71 -0.06 16.66 -8.01
CA GLY A 71 1.22 16.32 -7.41
C GLY A 71 1.63 14.87 -7.62
N VAL A 72 2.81 14.51 -7.12
CA VAL A 72 3.40 13.16 -7.22
C VAL A 72 3.70 12.63 -5.83
N LEU A 73 3.29 11.40 -5.55
CA LEU A 73 3.59 10.69 -4.30
C LEU A 73 4.39 9.42 -4.62
N GLY A 74 5.45 9.19 -3.85
CA GLY A 74 6.24 7.97 -3.93
C GLY A 74 5.83 6.96 -2.86
N ILE A 75 5.65 5.70 -3.23
CA ILE A 75 5.45 4.58 -2.29
C ILE A 75 6.72 3.74 -2.28
N LYS A 76 7.42 3.71 -1.15
CA LYS A 76 8.65 2.93 -0.98
C LYS A 76 8.35 1.62 -0.25
N ILE A 77 8.56 0.49 -0.93
CA ILE A 77 8.44 -0.85 -0.34
C ILE A 77 9.85 -1.34 0.03
N GLY A 78 10.09 -1.54 1.31
CA GLY A 78 11.33 -2.10 1.84
C GLY A 78 11.21 -3.60 2.06
N TRP A 79 12.13 -4.36 1.47
CA TRP A 79 12.32 -5.79 1.74
C TRP A 79 13.56 -5.93 2.62
N VAL A 80 13.34 -6.09 3.92
CA VAL A 80 14.38 -6.27 4.94
C VAL A 80 14.49 -7.72 5.38
#